data_AF-A0A1G0KSK6-F1
#
_entry.id   AF-A0A1G0KSK6-F1
#
_cell.length_a   1.000
_cell.length_b   1.000
_cell.length_c   1.000
_cell.angle_alpha   90.00
_cell.angle_beta   90.00
_cell.angle_gamma   90.00
#
_symmetry.space_group_name_H-M   'P 1'
#
loop_
_entity.id
_entity.type
_entity.pdbx_description
1 polymer ?
#
loop_
_entity_poly.entity_id
_entity_poly.type
_entity_poly.pdbx_seq_one_letter_code
_entity_poly.pdbx_strand_id
1 'polypeptide(L)'
;MQIIFADSIHNIAVTGPLVRIELATAALSRNGEGKQEVRMEPSQQIVMPLEGFVRAVGIQEQIVRRLIADGIVKVQPQENSAATTTPQ
;
A
#
# COMPACT_ATOMS: atom_id res chain seq x y z
N MET A 1 3.08 -19.49 15.79
CA MET A 1 3.28 -18.68 14.58
C MET A 1 1.98 -17.95 14.32
N GLN A 2 1.96 -16.62 14.41
CA GLN A 2 0.76 -15.81 14.19
C GLN A 2 0.81 -15.27 12.77
N ILE A 3 -0.18 -15.63 11.95
CA ILE A 3 -0.31 -15.15 10.57
C ILE A 3 -1.35 -14.04 10.57
N ILE A 4 -1.00 -12.91 9.96
CA ILE A 4 -1.87 -11.74 9.86
C ILE A 4 -2.35 -11.65 8.42
N PHE A 5 -3.67 -11.70 8.25
CA PHE A 5 -4.31 -11.49 6.95
C PHE A 5 -4.74 -10.02 6.85
N ALA A 6 -4.39 -9.39 5.75
CA ALA A 6 -4.78 -8.02 5.42
C ALA A 6 -5.11 -7.95 3.93
N ASP A 7 -6.10 -7.14 3.59
CA ASP A 7 -6.53 -6.95 2.20
C ASP A 7 -5.67 -5.89 1.50
N SER A 8 -5.17 -4.90 2.25
CA SER A 8 -4.26 -3.89 1.71
C SER A 8 -3.31 -3.30 2.75
N ILE A 9 -2.29 -2.58 2.24
CA ILE A 9 -1.51 -1.64 3.04
C ILE A 9 -2.24 -0.30 2.99
N HIS A 10 -2.66 0.20 4.14
CA HIS A 10 -3.35 1.48 4.28
C HIS A 10 -2.39 2.66 4.26
N ASN A 11 -1.25 2.52 4.95
CA ASN A 11 -0.27 3.59 5.10
C ASN A 11 1.14 3.04 5.33
N ILE A 12 2.15 3.80 4.90
CA ILE A 12 3.56 3.55 5.22
C ILE A 12 4.16 4.87 5.68
N ALA A 13 4.63 4.91 6.92
CA ALA A 13 5.27 6.08 7.51
C ALA A 13 6.70 5.75 7.95
N VAL A 14 7.62 6.68 7.71
CA VAL A 14 9.01 6.59 8.19
C VAL A 14 9.21 7.60 9.31
N THR A 15 9.72 7.16 10.45
CA THR A 15 10.00 8.03 11.59
C THR A 15 11.33 7.65 12.21
N GLY A 16 12.35 8.48 11.98
CA GLY A 16 13.72 8.20 12.38
C GLY A 16 14.21 6.87 11.76
N PRO A 17 14.71 5.91 12.55
CA PRO A 17 15.22 4.63 12.04
C PRO A 17 14.11 3.57 11.83
N LEU A 18 12.84 3.92 12.02
CA LEU A 18 11.72 2.98 11.97
C LEU A 18 10.79 3.25 10.80
N VAL A 19 10.23 2.17 10.27
CA VAL A 19 9.15 2.16 9.29
C VAL A 19 7.94 1.54 9.97
N ARG A 20 6.78 2.22 9.86
CA ARG A 20 5.48 1.72 10.29
C ARG A 20 4.62 1.48 9.06
N ILE A 21 4.17 0.25 8.90
CA ILE A 21 3.24 -0.17 7.84
C ILE A 21 1.92 -0.45 8.51
N GLU A 22 0.89 0.29 8.13
CA GLU A 22 -0.48 0.04 8.57
C GLU A 22 -1.17 -0.86 7.57
N LEU A 23 -1.72 -1.96 8.06
CA LEU A 23 -2.51 -2.91 7.29
C LEU A 23 -3.99 -2.56 7.47
N ALA A 24 -4.79 -2.80 6.43
CA ALA A 24 -6.23 -2.64 6.49
C ALA A 24 -6.96 -3.90 6.01
N THR A 25 -8.17 -4.05 6.55
CA THR A 25 -9.14 -5.05 6.13
C THR A 25 -10.40 -4.37 5.62
N ALA A 26 -11.03 -4.97 4.62
CA ALA A 26 -12.29 -4.51 4.08
C ALA A 26 -13.43 -4.85 5.04
N ALA A 27 -14.12 -3.82 5.53
CA ALA A 27 -15.32 -3.95 6.35
C ALA A 27 -16.52 -3.38 5.59
N LEU A 28 -17.66 -4.06 5.70
CA LEU A 28 -18.93 -3.53 5.19
C LEU A 28 -19.44 -2.49 6.19
N SER A 29 -19.48 -1.23 5.78
CA SER A 29 -20.05 -0.14 6.55
C SER A 29 -21.28 0.43 5.85
N ARG A 30 -22.09 1.22 6.57
CA ARG A 30 -23.18 2.00 5.98
C ARG A 30 -22.79 3.46 6.02
N ASN A 31 -22.90 4.15 4.89
CA ASN A 31 -22.70 5.59 4.84
C ASN A 31 -23.89 6.34 5.49
N GLY A 32 -23.80 7.67 5.60
CA GLY A 32 -24.87 8.50 6.21
C GLY A 32 -26.23 8.42 5.49
N GLU A 33 -26.27 7.92 4.26
CA GLU A 33 -27.51 7.68 3.48
C GLU A 33 -28.04 6.25 3.61
N GLY A 34 -27.39 5.41 4.44
CA GLY A 34 -27.77 4.01 4.64
C GLY A 34 -27.35 3.05 3.52
N LYS A 35 -26.60 3.52 2.50
CA LYS A 35 -26.04 2.65 1.46
C LYS A 35 -24.85 1.87 2.02
N GLN A 36 -24.74 0.62 1.60
CA GLN A 36 -23.63 -0.24 1.96
C GLN A 36 -22.39 0.16 1.16
N GLU A 37 -21.30 0.41 1.87
CA GLU A 37 -20.01 0.79 1.30
C GLU A 37 -18.92 -0.11 1.90
N VAL A 38 -17.94 -0.49 1.08
CA VAL A 38 -16.76 -1.19 1.56
C VAL A 38 -15.77 -0.16 2.05
N ARG A 39 -15.53 -0.13 3.36
CA ARG A 39 -14.55 0.74 3.99
C ARG A 39 -13.32 -0.06 4.35
N MET A 40 -12.14 0.46 3.99
CA MET A 40 -10.88 -0.06 4.49
C MET A 40 -10.66 0.44 5.92
N GLU A 41 -10.61 -0.48 6.88
CA GLU A 41 -10.36 -0.15 8.28
C GLU A 41 -8.96 -0.62 8.70
N PRO A 42 -8.15 0.23 9.34
CA PRO A 42 -6.85 -0.18 9.86
C PRO A 42 -7.01 -1.33 10.85
N SER A 43 -6.33 -2.45 10.57
CA SER A 43 -6.45 -3.67 11.38
C SER A 43 -5.23 -3.86 12.26
N GLN A 44 -4.02 -3.73 11.69
CA GLN A 44 -2.76 -4.05 12.36
C GLN A 44 -1.63 -3.17 11.86
N GLN A 45 -0.54 -3.11 12.63
CA GLN A 45 0.65 -2.34 12.28
C GLN A 45 1.90 -3.20 12.37
N ILE A 46 2.74 -3.14 11.34
CA ILE A 46 4.08 -3.71 11.34
C ILE A 46 5.05 -2.56 11.58
N VAL A 47 5.89 -2.68 12.60
CA VAL A 47 6.99 -1.74 12.86
C VAL A 47 8.30 -2.47 12.66
N MET A 48 9.17 -1.93 11.82
CA MET A 48 10.46 -2.55 11.50
C MET A 48 11.58 -1.52 11.26
N PRO A 49 12.85 -1.93 11.32
CA PRO A 49 13.96 -1.04 10.99
C PRO A 49 13.94 -0.62 9.51
N LEU A 50 14.24 0.66 9.25
CA LEU A 50 14.32 1.24 7.91
C LEU A 50 15.27 0.48 6.99
N GLU A 51 16.44 0.14 7.52
CA GLU A 51 17.47 -0.63 6.82
C GLU A 51 16.94 -1.97 6.27
N GLY A 52 16.10 -2.67 7.05
CA GLY A 52 15.48 -3.92 6.62
C GLY A 52 14.44 -3.71 5.52
N PHE A 53 13.64 -2.65 5.66
CA PHE A 53 12.62 -2.29 4.68
C PHE A 53 13.23 -1.93 3.32
N VAL A 54 14.27 -1.08 3.29
CA VAL A 54 14.95 -0.67 2.06
C VAL A 54 15.52 -1.86 1.31
N ARG A 55 16.15 -2.81 2.01
CA ARG A 55 16.67 -4.03 1.38
C ARG A 55 15.56 -4.88 0.78
N ALA A 56 14.43 -5.04 1.49
CA ALA A 56 13.29 -5.80 0.99
C ALA A 56 12.71 -5.16 -0.29
N VAL A 57 12.55 -3.83 -0.31
CA VAL A 57 12.08 -3.10 -1.49
C VAL A 57 13.07 -3.24 -2.65
N GLY A 58 14.38 -3.15 -2.40
CA GLY A 58 15.39 -3.33 -3.44
C GLY A 58 15.34 -4.71 -4.11
N ILE A 59 15.13 -5.77 -3.33
CA ILE A 59 14.95 -7.14 -3.87
C ILE A 59 13.67 -7.22 -4.70
N GLN A 60 12.56 -6.67 -4.22
CA GLN A 60 11.29 -6.66 -4.95
C GLN A 60 11.42 -5.91 -6.29
N GLU A 61 12.12 -4.77 -6.30
CA GLU A 61 12.34 -4.00 -7.52
C GLU A 61 13.17 -4.78 -8.55
N GLN A 62 14.22 -5.47 -8.12
CA GLN A 62 15.02 -6.34 -8.99
C GLN A 62 14.19 -7.46 -9.62
N ILE A 63 13.32 -8.10 -8.83
CA ILE A 63 12.41 -9.14 -9.31
C ILE A 63 11.45 -8.56 -10.35
N VAL A 64 10.82 -7.42 -10.06
CA VAL A 64 9.89 -6.75 -10.99
C VAL A 64 10.60 -6.39 -12.30
N ARG A 65 11.79 -5.79 -12.23
CA ARG A 65 12.60 -5.46 -13.42
C ARG A 65 12.89 -6.70 -14.27
N ARG A 66 13.21 -7.82 -13.64
CA ARG A 66 13.44 -9.08 -14.35
C ARG A 66 12.18 -9.58 -15.06
N LEU A 67 11.04 -9.58 -14.37
CA LEU A 67 9.76 -10.00 -14.93
C LEU A 67 9.32 -9.13 -16.12
N ILE A 68 9.63 -7.83 -16.09
CA ILE A 68 9.40 -6.91 -17.22
C ILE A 68 10.32 -7.25 -18.39
N ALA A 69 11.61 -7.47 -18.13
CA ALA A 69 12.59 -7.81 -19.16
C ALA A 69 12.26 -9.12 -19.87
N ASP A 70 11.71 -10.09 -19.13
CA ASP A 70 11.24 -11.37 -19.67
C ASP A 70 9.85 -11.25 -20.34
N GLY A 71 9.25 -10.06 -20.37
CA GLY A 71 7.98 -9.77 -21.06
C GLY A 71 6.72 -10.27 -20.34
N ILE A 72 6.85 -10.73 -19.10
CA ILE A 72 5.76 -11.34 -18.31
C ILE A 72 4.87 -10.25 -17.71
N VAL A 73 5.47 -9.14 -17.26
CA VAL A 73 4.76 -8.02 -16.63
C VAL A 73 4.84 -6.77 -17.51
N LYS A 74 3.69 -6.14 -17.77
CA LYS A 74 3.61 -4.85 -18.46
C LYS A 74 3.53 -3.73 -17.43
N VAL A 75 4.44 -2.76 -17.48
CA VAL A 75 4.34 -1.55 -16.66
C VAL A 75 3.25 -0.67 -17.25
N GLN A 76 2.18 -0.44 -16.50
CA GLN A 76 1.28 0.67 -16.80
C GLN A 76 1.96 1.96 -16.34
N PRO A 77 2.19 2.94 -17.24
CA PRO A 77 2.60 4.27 -16.80
C PRO A 77 1.53 4.80 -15.86
N GLN A 78 1.92 5.12 -14.62
CA GLN A 78 1.03 5.89 -13.75
C GLN A 78 0.93 7.29 -14.36
N GLU A 79 -0.17 7.58 -15.03
CA GLU A 79 -0.53 8.95 -15.35
C GLU A 79 -0.71 9.69 -14.03
N ASN A 80 0.28 10.54 -13.75
CA ASN A 80 0.27 11.47 -12.65
C ASN A 80 -0.97 12.36 -12.80
N SER A 81 -2.07 12.00 -12.14
CA SER A 81 -3.26 12.86 -11.99
C SER A 81 -2.91 14.00 -11.04
N ALA A 82 -2.03 14.88 -11.51
CA ALA A 82 -1.81 16.20 -10.96
C ALA A 82 -2.47 17.22 -11.90
N ALA A 83 -3.22 18.13 -11.27
CA ALA A 83 -3.91 19.30 -11.83
C ALA A 83 -5.34 19.09 -12.36
N THR A 84 -6.32 19.22 -11.45
CA THR A 84 -7.32 20.30 -11.59
C THR A 84 -7.73 20.79 -10.19
N THR A 85 -6.89 21.63 -9.59
CA THR A 85 -7.35 22.64 -8.64
C THR A 85 -7.86 23.82 -9.45
N THR A 86 -9.17 23.96 -9.59
CA THR A 86 -9.78 25.24 -9.99
C THR A 86 -10.57 25.76 -8.80
N PRO A 87 -10.11 26.83 -8.13
CA PRO A 87 -10.94 27.59 -7.21
C PRO A 87 -11.80 28.55 -8.03
N GLN A 88 -13.13 28.39 -7.96
CA GLN A 88 -14.06 29.51 -8.08
C GLN A 88 -15.40 29.16 -7.45
#